data_AF-A0A1Q9VXU9-F1
#
_entry.id   AF-A0A1Q9VXU9-F1
#
_cell.length_a   1.000
_cell.length_b   1.000
_cell.length_c   1.000
_cell.angle_alpha   90.00
_cell.angle_beta   90.00
_cell.angle_gamma   90.00
#
_symmetry.space_group_name_H-M   'P 1'
#
loop_
_entity.id
_entity.type
_entity.pdbx_description
1 polymer ?
#
loop_
_entity_poly.entity_id
_entity_poly.type
_entity_poly.pdbx_seq_one_letter_code
_entity_poly.pdbx_strand_id
1 'polypeptide(L)'
;MLVDPDTFFTLFPRPLSTAEKTRATALLEEAESILVDAFARRHRSLPLDIETVPWLAGEASRVIREMVSAVMIVGTDAGRISGSVTAGQVSESGTWADPGATSWGQLVLTDAQKTRLGLAADGTSQGYFPSPPRYPERKAR
;
A
#
# COMPACT_ATOMS: atom_id res chain seq x y z
N MET A 1 9.06 -16.16 -3.58
CA MET A 1 8.05 -15.29 -4.19
C MET A 1 6.70 -15.58 -3.56
N LEU A 2 6.09 -14.58 -2.93
CA LEU A 2 4.85 -14.71 -2.14
C LEU A 2 3.56 -14.78 -2.97
N VAL A 3 3.64 -14.37 -4.22
CA VAL A 3 2.53 -14.37 -5.17
C VAL A 3 3.02 -15.05 -6.44
N ASP A 4 2.27 -16.03 -6.93
CA ASP A 4 2.56 -16.68 -8.20
C ASP A 4 2.15 -15.75 -9.39
N PRO A 5 3.06 -15.47 -10.35
CA PRO A 5 2.75 -14.58 -11.48
C PRO A 5 1.60 -15.08 -12.34
N ASP A 6 1.53 -16.39 -12.60
CA ASP A 6 0.51 -16.96 -13.48
C ASP A 6 -0.88 -16.80 -12.88
N THR A 7 -1.01 -17.09 -11.59
CA THR A 7 -2.24 -16.82 -10.82
C THR A 7 -2.59 -15.33 -10.84
N PHE A 8 -1.61 -14.43 -10.73
CA PHE A 8 -1.84 -12.98 -10.78
C PHE A 8 -2.38 -12.52 -12.13
N PHE A 9 -1.88 -13.06 -13.25
CA PHE A 9 -2.34 -12.68 -14.59
C PHE A 9 -3.82 -13.02 -14.84
N THR A 10 -4.34 -14.07 -14.20
CA THR A 10 -5.77 -14.45 -14.30
C THR A 10 -6.73 -13.45 -13.66
N LEU A 11 -6.24 -12.55 -12.80
CA LEU A 11 -7.06 -11.54 -12.13
C LEU A 11 -7.47 -10.38 -13.06
N PHE A 12 -6.77 -10.20 -14.18
CA PHE A 12 -7.03 -9.08 -15.07
C PHE A 12 -8.23 -9.38 -15.99
N PRO A 13 -9.10 -8.39 -16.25
CA PRO A 13 -10.29 -8.58 -17.09
C PRO A 13 -9.95 -8.80 -18.57
N ARG A 14 -8.72 -8.50 -18.98
CA ARG A 14 -8.19 -8.76 -20.33
C ARG A 14 -6.87 -9.53 -20.25
N PRO A 15 -6.54 -10.34 -21.26
CA PRO A 15 -5.23 -10.96 -21.34
C PRO A 15 -4.14 -9.89 -21.44
N LEU A 16 -3.10 -10.04 -20.62
CA LEU A 16 -1.92 -9.19 -20.65
C LEU A 16 -1.03 -9.59 -21.84
N SER A 17 -0.48 -8.58 -22.52
CA SER A 17 0.57 -8.76 -23.52
C SER A 17 1.86 -9.30 -22.89
N THR A 18 2.78 -9.81 -23.71
CA THR A 18 4.07 -10.32 -23.24
C THR A 18 4.88 -9.25 -22.51
N ALA A 19 4.90 -8.01 -22.99
CA ALA A 19 5.57 -6.90 -22.33
C ALA A 19 4.93 -6.55 -20.96
N GLU A 20 3.61 -6.56 -20.87
CA GLU A 20 2.88 -6.33 -19.61
C GLU A 20 3.15 -7.44 -18.59
N LYS A 21 3.23 -8.70 -19.02
CA LYS A 21 3.59 -9.83 -18.16
C LYS A 21 5.00 -9.69 -17.60
N THR A 22 5.99 -9.39 -18.45
CA THR A 22 7.37 -9.16 -18.01
C THR A 22 7.45 -8.01 -16.99
N ARG A 23 6.75 -6.91 -17.26
CA ARG A 23 6.69 -5.77 -16.34
C ARG A 23 6.01 -6.15 -15.02
N ALA A 24 4.90 -6.87 -15.06
CA ALA A 24 4.17 -7.30 -13.87
C ALA A 24 5.02 -8.25 -13.00
N THR A 25 5.79 -9.16 -13.59
CA THR A 25 6.71 -10.02 -12.84
C THR A 25 7.77 -9.21 -12.11
N ALA A 26 8.41 -8.24 -12.77
CA ALA A 26 9.39 -7.36 -12.13
C ALA A 26 8.77 -6.54 -10.99
N LEU A 27 7.54 -6.04 -11.17
CA LEU A 27 6.82 -5.31 -10.13
C LEU A 27 6.46 -6.21 -8.93
N LEU A 28 6.13 -7.49 -9.14
CA LEU A 28 5.86 -8.42 -8.05
C LEU A 28 7.12 -8.68 -7.21
N GLU A 29 8.27 -8.83 -7.86
CA GLU A 29 9.57 -9.00 -7.18
C GLU A 29 9.98 -7.75 -6.38
N GLU A 30 9.78 -6.57 -6.97
CA GLU A 30 10.04 -5.29 -6.31
C GLU A 30 9.10 -5.07 -5.12
N ALA A 31 7.80 -5.41 -5.26
CA ALA A 31 6.83 -5.31 -4.18
C ALA A 31 7.21 -6.20 -2.99
N GLU A 32 7.65 -7.44 -3.25
CA GLU A 32 8.13 -8.34 -2.20
C GLU A 32 9.36 -7.77 -1.48
N SER A 33 10.32 -7.22 -2.23
CA SER A 33 11.49 -6.54 -1.64
C SER A 33 11.10 -5.36 -0.76
N ILE A 34 10.14 -4.52 -1.20
CA ILE A 34 9.63 -3.41 -0.39
C ILE A 34 9.00 -3.90 0.91
N LEU A 35 8.24 -5.00 0.88
CA LEU A 35 7.68 -5.58 2.10
C LEU A 35 8.78 -6.09 3.03
N VAL A 36 9.78 -6.80 2.50
CA VAL A 36 10.93 -7.28 3.30
C VAL A 36 11.64 -6.10 3.98
N ASP A 37 11.93 -5.03 3.24
CA ASP A 37 12.55 -3.83 3.77
C ASP A 37 11.68 -3.14 4.83
N ALA A 38 10.36 -3.09 4.62
CA ALA A 38 9.43 -2.50 5.57
C ALA A 38 9.39 -3.25 6.91
N PHE A 39 9.47 -4.59 6.87
CA PHE A 39 9.62 -5.42 8.07
C PHE A 39 10.99 -5.23 8.73
N ALA A 40 12.06 -5.21 7.93
CA ALA A 40 13.43 -5.04 8.42
C ALA A 40 13.62 -3.69 9.15
N ARG A 41 13.01 -2.60 8.65
CA ARG A 41 12.99 -1.28 9.32
C ARG A 41 12.35 -1.30 10.71
N ARG A 42 11.54 -2.31 11.02
CA ARG A 42 10.91 -2.53 12.34
C ARG A 42 11.59 -3.63 13.15
N HIS A 43 12.80 -4.06 12.75
CA HIS A 43 13.53 -5.18 13.35
C HIS A 43 12.76 -6.51 13.30
N ARG A 44 11.88 -6.67 12.32
CA ARG A 44 11.11 -7.91 12.07
C ARG A 44 11.60 -8.56 10.79
N SER A 45 11.38 -9.86 10.65
CA SER A 45 11.78 -10.62 9.47
C SER A 45 10.53 -11.19 8.82
N LEU A 46 10.20 -10.72 7.62
CA LEU A 46 9.02 -11.17 6.88
C LEU A 46 9.00 -12.71 6.70
N PRO A 47 10.10 -13.39 6.29
CA PRO A 47 10.10 -14.85 6.17
C PRO A 47 9.75 -15.57 7.48
N LEU A 48 10.34 -15.15 8.60
CA LEU A 48 10.09 -15.72 9.93
C LEU A 48 8.66 -15.45 10.42
N ASP A 49 8.18 -14.22 10.21
CA ASP A 49 6.87 -13.81 10.66
C ASP A 49 5.76 -14.54 9.88
N ILE A 50 5.98 -14.85 8.61
CA ILE A 50 5.02 -15.59 7.79
C ILE A 50 4.90 -17.06 8.25
N GLU A 51 5.98 -17.68 8.72
CA GLU A 51 5.96 -19.04 9.27
C GLU A 51 5.28 -19.10 10.65
N THR A 52 5.40 -18.02 11.43
CA THR A 52 4.94 -17.99 12.83
C THR A 52 3.55 -17.35 13.00
N VAL A 53 3.13 -16.49 12.08
CA VAL A 53 1.86 -15.75 12.14
C VAL A 53 0.92 -16.22 11.02
N PRO A 54 -0.09 -17.06 11.32
CA PRO A 54 -0.89 -17.75 10.30
C PRO A 54 -1.63 -16.84 9.31
N TRP A 55 -2.00 -15.64 9.73
CA TRP A 55 -2.75 -14.68 8.89
C TRP A 55 -1.83 -13.82 8.01
N LEU A 56 -0.54 -13.71 8.34
CA LEU A 56 0.34 -12.73 7.71
C LEU A 56 0.67 -13.09 6.27
N ALA A 57 0.82 -14.39 5.97
CA ALA A 57 1.06 -14.87 4.61
C ALA A 57 -0.01 -14.37 3.63
N GLY A 58 -1.27 -14.57 3.99
CA GLY A 58 -2.42 -14.18 3.16
C GLY A 58 -2.55 -12.66 3.01
N GLU A 59 -2.32 -11.91 4.08
CA GLU A 59 -2.35 -10.44 4.02
C GLU A 59 -1.19 -9.87 3.22
N ALA A 60 0.04 -10.41 3.35
CA ALA A 60 1.19 -10.01 2.54
C ALA A 60 0.93 -10.24 1.05
N SER A 61 0.42 -11.42 0.67
CA SER A 61 0.05 -11.70 -0.73
C SER A 61 -1.05 -10.77 -1.25
N ARG A 62 -2.03 -10.40 -0.41
CA ARG A 62 -3.09 -9.44 -0.78
C ARG A 62 -2.51 -8.04 -1.01
N VAL A 63 -1.65 -7.56 -0.12
CA VAL A 63 -1.01 -6.24 -0.24
C VAL A 63 -0.14 -6.17 -1.49
N ILE A 64 0.68 -7.19 -1.77
CA ILE A 64 1.50 -7.25 -2.99
C ILE A 64 0.61 -7.15 -4.24
N ARG A 65 -0.48 -7.92 -4.31
CA ARG A 65 -1.42 -7.87 -5.44
C ARG A 65 -2.04 -6.49 -5.59
N GLU A 66 -2.43 -5.86 -4.48
CA GLU A 66 -3.03 -4.53 -4.47
C GLU A 66 -2.05 -3.47 -5.01
N MET A 67 -0.80 -3.47 -4.53
CA MET A 67 0.25 -2.55 -4.99
C MET A 67 0.52 -2.70 -6.50
N VAL A 68 0.72 -3.93 -6.98
CA VAL A 68 1.04 -4.16 -8.39
C VAL A 68 -0.17 -3.90 -9.29
N SER A 69 -1.37 -4.29 -8.87
CA SER A 69 -2.59 -4.02 -9.65
C SER A 69 -2.87 -2.53 -9.78
N ALA A 70 -2.65 -1.74 -8.73
CA ALA A 70 -2.78 -0.29 -8.77
C ALA A 70 -1.84 0.31 -9.83
N VAL A 71 -0.55 -0.05 -9.81
CA VAL A 71 0.42 0.45 -10.80
C VAL A 71 0.08 0.01 -12.23
N MET A 72 -0.34 -1.25 -12.41
CA MET A 72 -0.68 -1.80 -13.72
C MET A 72 -1.95 -1.19 -14.33
N ILE A 73 -2.96 -0.88 -13.51
CA ILE A 73 -4.22 -0.29 -13.97
C ILE A 73 -4.07 1.22 -14.19
N VAL A 74 -3.40 1.91 -13.27
CA VAL A 74 -3.27 3.37 -13.30
C VAL A 74 -2.31 3.83 -14.42
N GLY A 75 -1.30 3.04 -14.75
CA GLY A 75 -0.44 3.29 -15.91
C GLY A 75 0.16 4.70 -15.93
N THR A 76 -0.02 5.43 -17.04
CA THR A 76 0.45 6.82 -17.23
C THR A 76 -0.44 7.87 -16.55
N ASP A 77 -1.64 7.51 -16.11
CA ASP A 77 -2.60 8.41 -15.47
C ASP A 77 -2.43 8.47 -13.93
N ALA A 78 -1.25 8.10 -13.42
CA ALA A 78 -0.92 8.23 -11.99
C ALA A 78 -1.15 9.67 -11.51
N GLY A 79 -2.05 9.82 -10.54
CA GLY A 79 -2.45 11.11 -9.97
C GLY A 79 -3.60 11.83 -10.68
N ARG A 80 -4.17 11.30 -11.76
CA ARG A 80 -5.28 11.98 -12.47
C ARG A 80 -6.59 11.87 -11.68
N ILE A 81 -7.08 12.98 -11.14
CA ILE A 81 -8.38 13.05 -10.45
C ILE A 81 -9.53 13.19 -11.45
N SER A 82 -9.29 13.92 -12.54
CA SER A 82 -10.29 14.13 -13.58
C SER A 82 -9.62 14.29 -14.95
N GLY A 83 -10.29 13.78 -15.98
CA GLY A 83 -9.93 13.97 -17.37
C GLY A 83 -11.16 14.39 -18.15
N SER A 84 -11.06 15.50 -18.87
CA SER A 84 -12.08 15.85 -19.87
C SER A 84 -11.48 15.70 -21.26
N VAL A 85 -12.21 15.03 -22.14
CA VAL A 85 -11.84 14.84 -23.55
C VAL A 85 -12.95 15.47 -24.36
N THR A 86 -12.64 16.56 -25.08
CA THR A 86 -13.62 17.25 -25.95
C THR A 86 -13.19 17.08 -27.41
N ALA A 87 -13.97 16.34 -28.20
CA ALA A 87 -13.63 16.05 -29.60
C ALA A 87 -14.15 17.15 -30.55
N GLY A 88 -13.25 17.77 -31.34
CA GLY A 88 -13.44 18.97 -32.16
C GLY A 88 -12.10 19.69 -32.41
N GLN A 89 -12.00 21.01 -32.20
CA GLN A 89 -10.71 21.68 -31.93
C GLN A 89 -10.21 21.15 -30.56
N VAL A 90 -9.52 20.01 -30.55
CA VAL A 90 -9.37 19.21 -29.32
C VAL A 90 -8.41 19.88 -28.34
N SER A 91 -8.93 20.20 -27.16
CA SER A 91 -8.16 20.53 -25.97
C SER A 91 -8.34 19.38 -24.98
N GLU A 92 -7.23 18.75 -24.61
CA GLU A 92 -7.19 17.78 -23.52
C GLU A 92 -6.79 18.52 -22.25
N SER A 93 -7.60 18.41 -21.20
CA SER A 93 -7.23 18.90 -19.87
C SER A 93 -7.35 17.78 -18.85
N GLY A 94 -6.31 17.64 -18.04
CA GLY A 94 -6.25 16.74 -16.90
C GLY A 94 -6.00 17.56 -15.65
N THR A 95 -6.64 17.19 -14.55
CA THR A 95 -6.25 17.66 -13.22
C THR A 95 -5.57 16.52 -12.51
N TRP A 96 -4.31 16.74 -12.14
CA TRP A 96 -3.54 15.82 -11.33
C TRP A 96 -3.50 16.34 -9.89
N ALA A 97 -3.82 15.50 -8.92
CA ALA A 97 -3.29 15.66 -7.57
C ALA A 97 -2.36 14.49 -7.29
N ASP A 98 -1.55 14.63 -6.26
CA ASP A 98 -0.75 13.54 -5.74
C ASP A 98 -1.60 12.77 -4.71
N PRO A 99 -2.37 11.73 -5.08
CA PRO A 99 -2.82 10.79 -4.08
C PRO A 99 -1.54 10.09 -3.64
N GLY A 100 -1.15 10.25 -2.37
CA GLY A 100 -0.03 9.51 -1.77
C GLY A 100 -0.16 7.96 -1.80
N ALA A 101 -0.99 7.43 -2.68
CA ALA A 101 -1.18 6.04 -3.05
C ALA A 101 -0.43 5.64 -4.36
N THR A 102 0.05 6.57 -5.21
CA THR A 102 0.72 6.17 -6.47
C THR A 102 1.72 7.22 -6.97
N SER A 103 3.00 7.08 -6.59
CA SER A 103 4.09 7.79 -7.25
C SER A 103 4.37 7.17 -8.63
N TRP A 104 4.56 8.00 -9.65
CA TRP A 104 4.68 7.59 -11.05
C TRP A 104 5.64 6.42 -11.25
N GLY A 105 5.11 5.26 -11.67
CA GLY A 105 5.89 4.06 -11.94
C GLY A 105 6.51 3.37 -10.72
N GLN A 106 6.26 3.86 -9.50
CA GLN A 106 6.79 3.25 -8.28
C GLN A 106 5.68 2.60 -7.46
N LEU A 107 6.05 1.54 -6.75
CA LEU A 107 5.18 0.85 -5.81
C LEU A 107 5.17 1.61 -4.48
N VAL A 108 3.98 2.00 -4.03
CA VAL A 108 3.81 2.71 -2.75
C VAL A 108 3.15 1.78 -1.75
N LEU A 109 3.79 1.59 -0.60
CA LEU A 109 3.19 0.91 0.54
C LEU A 109 2.42 1.93 1.39
N THR A 110 1.09 1.91 1.30
CA THR A 110 0.22 2.87 1.99
C THR A 110 0.13 2.60 3.49
N ASP A 111 -0.26 3.60 4.29
CA ASP A 111 -0.39 3.43 5.74
C ASP A 111 -1.51 2.45 6.14
N ALA A 112 -2.57 2.35 5.32
CA ALA A 112 -3.60 1.33 5.50
C ALA A 112 -3.05 -0.08 5.30
N GLN A 113 -2.19 -0.28 4.30
CA GLN A 113 -1.51 -1.56 4.06
C GLN A 113 -0.50 -1.86 5.17
N LYS A 114 0.27 -0.87 5.64
CA LYS A 114 1.15 -1.05 6.82
C LYS A 114 0.36 -1.46 8.05
N THR A 115 -0.82 -0.88 8.26
CA THR A 115 -1.70 -1.24 9.38
C THR A 115 -2.16 -2.69 9.29
N ARG A 116 -2.61 -3.15 8.11
CA ARG A 116 -2.99 -4.54 7.87
C ARG A 116 -1.83 -5.53 8.08
N LEU A 117 -0.61 -5.12 7.75
CA LEU A 117 0.60 -5.92 7.97
C LEU A 117 1.09 -5.89 9.44
N GLY A 118 0.42 -5.13 10.31
CA GLY A 118 0.88 -4.93 11.69
C GLY A 118 2.19 -4.14 11.78
N LEU A 119 2.47 -3.31 10.77
CA LEU A 119 3.61 -2.39 10.67
C LEU A 119 3.24 -0.94 11.00
N ALA A 120 1.99 -0.66 11.38
CA ALA A 120 1.54 0.68 11.74
C ALA A 120 2.51 1.29 12.76
N ALA A 121 3.09 2.43 12.37
CA ALA A 121 3.85 3.27 13.27
C ALA A 121 2.90 3.72 14.37
N ASP A 122 3.27 3.41 15.60
CA ASP A 122 2.89 4.18 16.77
C ASP A 122 1.38 4.16 17.03
N GLY A 123 0.94 3.14 17.78
CA GLY A 123 -0.29 3.29 18.53
C GLY A 123 -0.19 4.58 19.33
N THR A 124 -0.93 5.61 18.92
CA THR A 124 -1.05 6.83 19.72
C THR A 124 -1.49 6.37 21.09
N SER A 125 -0.65 6.58 22.10
CA SER A 125 -1.06 6.28 23.47
C SER A 125 -2.27 7.15 23.75
N GLN A 126 -3.46 6.56 23.77
CA GLN A 126 -4.68 7.19 24.25
C GLN A 126 -4.60 7.23 25.77
N GLY A 127 -3.57 7.89 26.29
CA GLY A 127 -3.36 8.06 27.72
C GLY A 127 -4.37 9.07 28.23
N TYR A 128 -5.39 8.59 28.94
CA TYR A 128 -6.27 9.46 29.71
C TYR A 128 -5.56 9.83 31.02
N PHE A 129 -4.80 10.92 30.99
CA PHE A 129 -4.25 11.50 32.21
C PHE A 129 -5.35 12.31 32.89
N PRO A 130 -5.72 12.03 34.15
CA PRO A 130 -6.69 12.85 34.86
C PRO A 130 -6.17 14.28 34.92
N SER A 131 -7.08 15.25 34.75
CA SER A 131 -6.72 16.65 34.93
C SER A 131 -6.18 16.86 36.35
N PRO A 132 -5.08 17.60 36.53
CA PRO A 132 -4.52 17.85 37.85
C PRO A 132 -5.59 18.49 38.75
N PRO A 133 -5.63 18.14 40.05
CA PRO A 133 -6.60 18.71 40.97
C PRO A 133 -6.44 20.23 41.02
N ARG A 134 -7.56 20.96 40.96
CA ARG A 134 -7.55 22.42 41.13
C ARG A 134 -7.28 22.74 42.60
N TYR A 135 -6.36 23.67 42.83
CA TYR A 135 -6.10 24.25 44.14
C TYR A 135 -7.37 24.86 44.75
N PRO A 136 -7.57 24.83 46.09
CA PRO A 136 -6.79 24.10 47.09
C PRO A 136 -7.16 22.62 47.13
N GLU A 137 -6.14 21.75 47.22
CA GLU A 137 -6.27 20.31 47.24
C GLU A 137 -7.11 19.86 48.45
N ARG A 138 -8.39 19.56 48.23
CA ARG A 138 -9.15 18.79 49.22
C ARG A 138 -8.58 17.39 49.24
N LYS A 139 -7.90 17.04 50.34
CA LYS A 139 -7.50 15.67 50.66
C LYS A 139 -8.67 14.74 50.38
N ALA A 140 -8.51 13.83 49.41
CA ALA A 140 -9.48 12.77 49.17
C ALA A 140 -9.65 11.98 50.47
N ARG A 141 -10.91 11.80 50.89
CA ARG A 141 -11.28 10.85 51.94
C ARG A 141 -11.41 9.46 51.34
#